data_AF-A0A3A8EWT9-F1
#
_entry.id   AF-A0A3A8EWT9-F1
#
_cell.length_a   1.000
_cell.length_b   1.000
_cell.length_c   1.000
_cell.angle_alpha   90.00
_cell.angle_beta   90.00
_cell.angle_gamma   90.00
#
_symmetry.space_group_name_H-M   'P 1'
#
loop_
_entity.id
_entity.type
_entity.pdbx_description
1 polymer ?
#
loop_
_entity_poly.entity_id
_entity_poly.type
_entity_poly.pdbx_seq_one_letter_code
_entity_poly.pdbx_strand_id
1 'polypeptide(L)'
;MRLNHIALALVVSGAAVATTANAARDTIQIAGSSTVLPYASIVAEEFGHTFPQFKAPVVGSGGSSAGLKQFCSGVGDNTIDIANASRKIKDTEIAACKKAGVNKIKEIKIGYDGIVFASNSSKAAYKLRPQHVFAALSAELPSNGKLVPNPYTRWNQIDKSLPNEAITLVIPASNHGTREVFQEKMVEAGCEAYEYYKKLDKDAQKKACSSFRKDGRVIEIAGDYTETLARLKSSPNAVGVFGLGFYDQNRDKLRVATVNNVTPSEQTILNGTYPVSRPLYFYVKGEHLQSIKGLKEYTEYFLNKKVSGKGSKLDKAGLISMSDSERAKILATFKAGK
;
A
#
# COMPACT_ATOMS: atom_id res chain seq x y z
N MET A 1 -39.98 -86.11 13.65
CA MET A 1 -39.03 -85.55 12.66
C MET A 1 -38.82 -84.09 13.02
N ARG A 2 -37.58 -83.69 13.31
CA ARG A 2 -37.20 -82.36 13.81
C ARG A 2 -37.35 -81.32 12.71
N LEU A 3 -37.94 -80.16 13.00
CA LEU A 3 -37.67 -78.92 12.27
C LEU A 3 -37.51 -77.76 13.25
N ASN A 4 -36.30 -77.20 13.27
CA ASN A 4 -35.88 -76.04 14.04
C ASN A 4 -36.58 -74.76 13.55
N HIS A 5 -37.09 -73.96 14.48
CA HIS A 5 -37.39 -72.55 14.23
C HIS A 5 -36.15 -71.71 14.48
N ILE A 6 -35.54 -71.18 13.40
CA ILE A 6 -34.51 -70.14 13.48
C ILE A 6 -35.23 -68.79 13.38
N ALA A 7 -35.28 -68.05 14.49
CA ALA A 7 -35.67 -66.66 14.51
C ALA A 7 -34.49 -65.80 14.05
N LEU A 8 -34.64 -65.12 12.91
CA LEU A 8 -33.66 -64.17 12.39
C LEU A 8 -34.00 -62.77 12.94
N ALA A 9 -33.27 -62.34 13.98
CA ALA A 9 -33.35 -60.97 14.46
C ALA A 9 -32.51 -60.06 13.54
N LEU A 10 -33.17 -59.24 12.72
CA LEU A 10 -32.50 -58.16 11.98
C LEU A 10 -32.17 -57.02 12.95
N VAL A 11 -30.89 -56.89 13.31
CA VAL A 11 -30.35 -55.68 13.94
C VAL A 11 -29.97 -54.71 12.82
N VAL A 12 -30.78 -53.68 12.62
CA VAL A 12 -30.43 -52.55 11.75
C VAL A 12 -29.50 -51.63 12.54
N SER A 13 -28.19 -51.82 12.38
CA SER A 13 -27.17 -50.90 12.88
C SER A 13 -27.19 -49.63 12.02
N GLY A 14 -27.88 -48.59 12.48
CA GLY A 14 -27.82 -47.27 11.89
C GLY A 14 -26.43 -46.66 12.08
N ALA A 15 -25.60 -46.70 11.04
CA ALA A 15 -24.37 -45.94 10.99
C ALA A 15 -24.71 -44.45 10.88
N ALA A 16 -24.68 -43.74 12.00
CA ALA A 16 -24.70 -42.28 12.00
C ALA A 16 -23.41 -41.78 11.34
N VAL A 17 -23.50 -41.40 10.06
CA VAL A 17 -22.45 -40.66 9.38
C VAL A 17 -22.40 -39.28 10.02
N ALA A 18 -21.51 -39.10 11.00
CA ALA A 18 -21.17 -37.79 11.52
C ALA A 18 -20.45 -37.04 10.40
N THR A 19 -21.20 -36.22 9.66
CA THR A 19 -20.62 -35.23 8.78
C THR A 19 -19.90 -34.21 9.67
N THR A 20 -18.57 -34.29 9.75
CA THR A 20 -17.78 -33.21 10.32
C THR A 20 -17.96 -32.00 9.42
N ALA A 21 -18.92 -31.14 9.75
CA ALA A 21 -19.02 -29.82 9.16
C ALA A 21 -17.66 -29.14 9.37
N ASN A 22 -16.91 -28.96 8.29
CA ASN A 22 -15.66 -28.22 8.30
C ASN A 22 -16.00 -26.79 8.74
N ALA A 23 -15.74 -26.48 10.01
CA ALA A 23 -15.98 -25.14 10.54
C ALA A 23 -15.05 -24.19 9.78
N ALA A 24 -15.64 -23.22 9.06
CA ALA A 24 -14.88 -22.13 8.47
C ALA A 24 -14.03 -21.46 9.56
N ARG A 25 -12.83 -21.00 9.19
CA ARG A 25 -11.92 -20.36 10.16
C ARG A 25 -12.58 -19.15 10.83
N ASP A 26 -12.38 -19.00 12.14
CA ASP A 26 -12.99 -17.94 12.96
C ASP A 26 -12.22 -16.60 12.94
N THR A 27 -11.25 -16.41 12.05
CA THR A 27 -10.46 -15.17 11.94
C THR A 27 -10.50 -14.67 10.51
N ILE A 28 -10.60 -13.35 10.29
CA ILE A 28 -10.44 -12.74 8.97
C ILE A 28 -8.95 -12.74 8.60
N GLN A 29 -8.61 -13.12 7.37
CA GLN A 29 -7.25 -13.17 6.86
C GLN A 29 -7.08 -12.13 5.76
N ILE A 30 -6.13 -11.23 5.97
CA ILE A 30 -5.86 -10.09 5.11
C ILE A 30 -4.40 -10.15 4.67
N ALA A 31 -4.10 -9.92 3.39
CA ALA A 31 -2.71 -9.76 2.94
C ALA A 31 -2.59 -8.73 1.80
N GLY A 32 -1.40 -8.18 1.59
CA GLY A 32 -1.10 -7.41 0.39
C GLY A 32 -0.25 -6.17 0.65
N SER A 33 -0.70 -5.01 0.15
CA SER A 33 0.07 -3.77 0.12
C SER A 33 0.69 -3.39 1.47
N SER A 34 2.00 -3.19 1.47
CA SER A 34 2.74 -2.66 2.62
C SER A 34 2.34 -1.22 2.98
N THR A 35 1.81 -0.46 2.01
CA THR A 35 1.27 0.90 2.26
C THR A 35 -0.06 0.86 2.99
N VAL A 36 -0.91 -0.13 2.72
CA VAL A 36 -2.22 -0.26 3.39
C VAL A 36 -2.10 -0.99 4.74
N LEU A 37 -1.06 -1.83 4.91
CA LEU A 37 -0.78 -2.58 6.13
C LEU A 37 -0.96 -1.79 7.43
N PRO A 38 -0.31 -0.62 7.66
CA PRO A 38 -0.46 0.10 8.92
C PRO A 38 -1.92 0.49 9.21
N TYR A 39 -2.67 0.92 8.19
CA TYR A 39 -4.08 1.27 8.35
C TYR A 39 -4.94 0.05 8.63
N ALA A 40 -4.74 -1.04 7.90
CA ALA A 40 -5.48 -2.29 8.11
C ALA A 40 -5.21 -2.90 9.50
N SER A 41 -3.98 -2.82 10.00
CA SER A 41 -3.62 -3.26 11.35
C SER A 41 -4.30 -2.43 12.43
N ILE A 42 -4.31 -1.09 12.29
CA ILE A 42 -5.04 -0.20 13.22
C ILE A 42 -6.53 -0.59 13.27
N VAL A 43 -7.17 -0.77 12.10
CA VAL A 43 -8.59 -1.14 12.06
C VAL A 43 -8.83 -2.55 12.60
N ALA A 44 -7.92 -3.50 12.35
CA ALA A 44 -8.04 -4.86 12.86
C ALA A 44 -8.02 -4.93 14.39
N GLU A 45 -7.10 -4.18 15.02
CA GLU A 45 -7.03 -4.06 16.47
C GLU A 45 -8.30 -3.41 17.04
N GLU A 46 -8.71 -2.26 16.48
CA GLU A 46 -9.90 -1.55 16.95
C GLU A 46 -11.19 -2.34 16.73
N PHE A 47 -11.26 -3.11 15.65
CA PHE A 47 -12.38 -3.99 15.37
C PHE A 47 -12.51 -5.09 16.42
N GLY A 48 -11.40 -5.74 16.80
CA GLY A 48 -11.40 -6.75 17.86
C GLY A 48 -11.83 -6.20 19.23
N HIS A 49 -11.49 -4.93 19.51
CA HIS A 49 -11.95 -4.25 20.73
C HIS A 49 -13.43 -3.85 20.67
N THR A 50 -13.90 -3.40 19.50
CA THR A 50 -15.27 -2.89 19.31
C THR A 50 -16.30 -4.02 19.18
N PHE A 51 -15.91 -5.15 18.61
CA PHE A 51 -16.77 -6.30 18.36
C PHE A 51 -16.16 -7.56 19.01
N PRO A 52 -16.24 -7.70 20.35
CA PRO A 52 -15.58 -8.79 21.09
C PRO A 52 -16.09 -10.20 20.71
N GLN A 53 -17.23 -10.30 20.02
CA GLN A 53 -17.72 -11.55 19.45
C GLN A 53 -16.93 -12.03 18.22
N PHE A 54 -16.09 -11.18 17.63
CA PHE A 54 -15.24 -11.51 16.49
C PHE A 54 -13.77 -11.46 16.91
N LYS A 55 -12.96 -12.40 16.41
CA LYS A 55 -11.51 -12.34 16.59
C LYS A 55 -10.92 -11.21 15.74
N ALA A 56 -9.88 -10.57 16.25
CA ALA A 56 -9.13 -9.57 15.49
C ALA A 56 -8.62 -10.17 14.17
N PRO A 57 -8.78 -9.47 13.04
CA PRO A 57 -8.22 -9.89 11.75
C PRO A 57 -6.70 -10.07 11.81
N VAL A 58 -6.20 -11.07 11.09
CA VAL A 58 -4.76 -11.26 10.86
C VAL A 58 -4.39 -10.51 9.59
N VAL A 59 -3.46 -9.56 9.71
CA VAL A 59 -3.04 -8.69 8.61
C VAL A 59 -1.59 -8.95 8.22
N GLY A 60 -1.39 -9.50 7.03
CA GLY A 60 -0.09 -9.79 6.43
C GLY A 60 0.36 -8.75 5.40
N SER A 61 1.67 -8.60 5.27
CA SER A 61 2.31 -7.84 4.21
C SER A 61 2.64 -8.72 3.00
N GLY A 62 3.07 -8.13 1.89
CA GLY A 62 3.52 -8.86 0.69
C GLY A 62 3.52 -8.05 -0.60
N GLY A 63 2.95 -6.83 -0.58
CA GLY A 63 2.76 -5.99 -1.76
C GLY A 63 1.46 -6.29 -2.50
N SER A 64 0.92 -5.29 -3.20
CA SER A 64 -0.40 -5.36 -3.84
C SER A 64 -0.55 -6.55 -4.80
N SER A 65 0.43 -6.78 -5.67
CA SER A 65 0.37 -7.86 -6.66
C SER A 65 0.43 -9.26 -6.03
N ALA A 66 1.25 -9.45 -4.98
CA ALA A 66 1.35 -10.75 -4.31
C ALA A 66 0.09 -11.04 -3.48
N GLY A 67 -0.43 -10.04 -2.78
CA GLY A 67 -1.71 -10.15 -2.06
C GLY A 67 -2.87 -10.47 -2.99
N LEU A 68 -2.98 -9.77 -4.12
CA LEU A 68 -4.01 -10.06 -5.13
C LEU A 68 -3.86 -11.46 -5.75
N LYS A 69 -2.62 -11.93 -5.97
CA LYS A 69 -2.38 -13.32 -6.40
C LYS A 69 -2.89 -14.33 -5.37
N GLN A 70 -2.60 -14.11 -4.09
CA GLN A 70 -3.08 -14.97 -2.99
C GLN A 70 -4.61 -14.93 -2.87
N PHE A 71 -5.21 -13.75 -3.00
CA PHE A 71 -6.66 -13.54 -3.02
C PHE A 71 -7.33 -14.30 -4.17
N CYS A 72 -6.74 -14.25 -5.37
CA CYS A 72 -7.20 -14.95 -6.57
C CYS A 72 -6.83 -16.44 -6.60
N SER A 73 -6.36 -17.06 -5.51
CA SER A 73 -5.99 -18.49 -5.49
C SER A 73 -7.16 -19.44 -5.24
N GLY A 74 -8.38 -18.92 -5.06
CA GLY A 74 -9.60 -19.71 -4.88
C GLY A 74 -10.53 -19.17 -3.79
N VAL A 75 -11.59 -19.91 -3.50
CA VAL A 75 -12.62 -19.56 -2.50
C VAL A 75 -12.57 -20.43 -1.25
N GLY A 76 -11.64 -21.39 -1.17
CA GLY A 76 -11.49 -22.27 0.00
C GLY A 76 -11.02 -21.53 1.25
N ASP A 77 -11.25 -22.13 2.42
CA ASP A 77 -10.94 -21.54 3.74
C ASP A 77 -9.44 -21.30 3.97
N ASN A 78 -8.59 -21.94 3.17
CA ASN A 78 -7.13 -21.75 3.14
C ASN A 78 -6.68 -20.50 2.36
N THR A 79 -7.60 -19.74 1.77
CA THR A 79 -7.32 -18.50 1.04
C THR A 79 -7.65 -17.27 1.88
N ILE A 80 -7.05 -16.11 1.59
CA ILE A 80 -7.36 -14.85 2.27
C ILE A 80 -8.74 -14.30 1.88
N ASP A 81 -9.35 -13.52 2.77
CA ASP A 81 -10.65 -12.86 2.54
C ASP A 81 -10.50 -11.49 1.90
N ILE A 82 -9.41 -10.80 2.25
CA ILE A 82 -9.16 -9.42 1.86
C ILE A 82 -7.76 -9.29 1.25
N ALA A 83 -7.68 -8.69 0.06
CA ALA A 83 -6.43 -8.21 -0.51
C ALA A 83 -6.28 -6.69 -0.33
N ASN A 84 -5.32 -6.28 0.48
CA ASN A 84 -4.90 -4.89 0.59
C ASN A 84 -4.17 -4.46 -0.70
N ALA A 85 -4.52 -3.31 -1.25
CA ALA A 85 -3.95 -2.85 -2.51
C ALA A 85 -3.79 -1.34 -2.56
N SER A 86 -2.69 -0.91 -3.13
CA SER A 86 -2.32 0.50 -3.30
C SER A 86 -2.55 1.04 -4.71
N ARG A 87 -3.21 0.23 -5.52
CA ARG A 87 -3.62 0.50 -6.89
C ARG A 87 -4.88 -0.29 -7.17
N LYS A 88 -5.57 0.05 -8.25
CA LYS A 88 -6.66 -0.80 -8.71
C LYS A 88 -6.15 -2.20 -9.09
N ILE A 89 -6.98 -3.21 -8.86
CA ILE A 89 -6.82 -4.55 -9.41
C ILE A 89 -6.83 -4.45 -10.95
N LYS A 90 -5.92 -5.16 -11.61
CA LYS A 90 -5.79 -5.16 -13.07
C LYS A 90 -6.78 -6.14 -13.70
N ASP A 91 -7.16 -5.91 -14.95
CA ASP A 91 -8.02 -6.82 -15.70
C ASP A 91 -7.44 -8.24 -15.80
N THR A 92 -6.11 -8.35 -15.91
CA THR A 92 -5.41 -9.63 -15.90
C THR A 92 -5.50 -10.36 -14.55
N GLU A 93 -5.55 -9.61 -13.44
CA GLU A 93 -5.74 -10.16 -12.10
C GLU A 93 -7.21 -10.55 -11.86
N ILE A 94 -8.16 -9.75 -12.34
CA ILE A 94 -9.59 -10.10 -12.34
C ILE A 94 -9.83 -11.40 -13.14
N ALA A 95 -9.22 -11.52 -14.33
CA ALA A 95 -9.32 -12.73 -15.14
C ALA A 95 -8.72 -13.96 -14.44
N ALA A 96 -7.58 -13.79 -13.74
CA ALA A 96 -6.99 -14.85 -12.93
C ALA A 96 -7.90 -15.27 -11.76
N CYS A 97 -8.49 -14.30 -11.05
CA CYS A 97 -9.50 -14.53 -10.01
C CYS A 97 -10.68 -15.34 -10.54
N LYS A 98 -11.25 -14.92 -11.68
CA LYS A 98 -12.37 -15.62 -12.33
C LYS A 98 -12.01 -17.07 -12.68
N LYS A 99 -10.82 -17.31 -13.23
CA LYS A 99 -10.32 -18.66 -13.53
C LYS A 99 -10.21 -19.54 -12.28
N ALA A 100 -9.91 -18.95 -11.13
CA ALA A 100 -9.83 -19.64 -9.84
C ALA A 100 -11.17 -19.69 -9.08
N GLY A 101 -12.29 -19.25 -9.70
CA GLY A 101 -13.62 -19.28 -9.08
C GLY A 101 -13.95 -18.10 -8.16
N VAL A 102 -13.06 -17.11 -8.06
CA VAL A 102 -13.31 -15.84 -7.35
C VAL A 102 -14.03 -14.89 -8.29
N ASN A 103 -15.36 -14.84 -8.20
CA ASN A 103 -16.23 -14.13 -9.13
C ASN A 103 -16.86 -12.87 -8.52
N LYS A 104 -16.91 -12.76 -7.19
CA LYS A 104 -17.57 -11.67 -6.46
C LYS A 104 -16.56 -10.76 -5.78
N ILE A 105 -15.69 -10.12 -6.55
CA ILE A 105 -14.71 -9.17 -5.99
C ILE A 105 -15.43 -7.87 -5.59
N LYS A 106 -15.31 -7.46 -4.32
CA LYS A 106 -15.80 -6.16 -3.83
C LYS A 106 -14.64 -5.19 -3.70
N GLU A 107 -14.62 -4.15 -4.53
CA GLU A 107 -13.62 -3.09 -4.46
C GLU A 107 -14.01 -2.06 -3.39
N ILE A 108 -13.17 -1.91 -2.37
CA ILE A 108 -13.37 -0.93 -1.31
C ILE A 108 -12.21 0.05 -1.34
N LYS A 109 -12.47 1.26 -1.87
CA LYS A 109 -11.52 2.36 -1.73
C LYS A 109 -11.57 2.88 -0.29
N ILE A 110 -10.41 3.09 0.31
CA ILE A 110 -10.29 3.48 1.72
C ILE A 110 -9.79 4.91 1.93
N GLY A 111 -9.19 5.50 0.91
CA GLY A 111 -8.53 6.81 1.02
C GLY A 111 -7.47 6.97 -0.04
N TYR A 112 -6.57 7.89 0.23
CA TYR A 112 -5.45 8.20 -0.63
C TYR A 112 -4.17 8.21 0.20
N ASP A 113 -3.07 7.95 -0.47
CA ASP A 113 -1.74 8.22 0.04
C ASP A 113 -1.13 9.38 -0.75
N GLY A 114 -0.30 10.17 -0.08
CA GLY A 114 0.32 11.37 -0.61
C GLY A 114 1.72 11.54 -0.05
N ILE A 115 2.72 11.39 -0.91
CA ILE A 115 4.12 11.59 -0.52
C ILE A 115 4.60 12.95 -0.97
N VAL A 116 5.26 13.65 -0.06
CA VAL A 116 5.87 14.94 -0.32
C VAL A 116 7.37 14.88 -0.10
N PHE A 117 8.07 15.76 -0.80
CA PHE A 117 9.47 16.05 -0.57
C PHE A 117 9.54 17.38 0.16
N ALA A 118 10.23 17.44 1.29
CA ALA A 118 10.38 18.67 2.03
C ALA A 118 11.83 18.90 2.46
N SER A 119 12.25 20.15 2.46
CA SER A 119 13.50 20.62 3.04
C SER A 119 13.21 21.47 4.28
N ASN A 120 14.26 21.94 4.96
CA ASN A 120 14.10 22.89 6.06
C ASN A 120 13.41 24.18 5.60
N SER A 121 12.50 24.75 6.40
CA SER A 121 11.71 25.93 6.03
C SER A 121 12.53 27.17 5.65
N SER A 122 13.76 27.27 6.18
CA SER A 122 14.75 28.31 5.86
C SER A 122 15.47 28.14 4.52
N LYS A 123 15.33 27.00 3.85
CA LYS A 123 16.02 26.67 2.59
C LYS A 123 15.21 27.01 1.36
N ALA A 124 15.87 26.92 0.19
CA ALA A 124 15.22 27.13 -1.09
C ALA A 124 14.12 26.09 -1.34
N ALA A 125 13.06 26.52 -2.05
CA ALA A 125 12.05 25.60 -2.55
C ALA A 125 12.62 24.78 -3.72
N TYR A 126 12.31 23.49 -3.75
CA TYR A 126 12.69 22.61 -4.85
C TYR A 126 11.55 22.46 -5.86
N LYS A 127 11.90 22.42 -7.15
CA LYS A 127 10.98 22.12 -8.26
C LYS A 127 11.33 20.77 -8.86
N LEU A 128 10.95 19.70 -8.17
CA LEU A 128 11.38 18.35 -8.51
C LEU A 128 10.55 17.76 -9.66
N ARG A 129 11.19 16.84 -10.38
CA ARG A 129 10.59 15.86 -11.28
C ARG A 129 11.13 14.48 -10.93
N PRO A 130 10.46 13.38 -11.29
CA PRO A 130 10.96 12.03 -11.03
C PRO A 130 12.42 11.83 -11.49
N GLN A 131 12.77 12.31 -12.69
CA GLN A 131 14.14 12.26 -13.22
C GLN A 131 15.19 12.95 -12.35
N HIS A 132 14.83 14.04 -11.65
CA HIS A 132 15.76 14.74 -10.75
C HIS A 132 16.04 13.93 -9.50
N VAL A 133 15.00 13.31 -8.94
CA VAL A 133 15.12 12.46 -7.75
C VAL A 133 15.90 11.20 -8.09
N PHE A 134 15.59 10.55 -9.23
CA PHE A 134 16.35 9.42 -9.74
C PHE A 134 17.84 9.77 -9.95
N ALA A 135 18.14 10.88 -10.63
CA ALA A 135 19.52 11.32 -10.82
C ALA A 135 20.25 11.59 -9.50
N ALA A 136 19.57 12.06 -8.46
CA ALA A 136 20.17 12.30 -7.16
C ALA A 136 20.52 11.00 -6.41
N LEU A 137 19.69 9.95 -6.54
CA LEU A 137 19.80 8.71 -5.78
C LEU A 137 20.60 7.59 -6.45
N SER A 138 20.65 7.54 -7.78
CA SER A 138 21.24 6.40 -8.50
C SER A 138 22.74 6.25 -8.25
N ALA A 139 23.22 5.02 -8.12
CA ALA A 139 24.65 4.72 -7.98
C ALA A 139 25.42 5.07 -9.26
N GLU A 140 24.80 4.78 -10.40
CA GLU A 140 25.35 5.01 -11.73
C GLU A 140 24.30 5.67 -12.62
N LEU A 141 24.76 6.45 -13.60
CA LEU A 141 23.90 7.10 -14.59
C LEU A 141 24.42 6.87 -16.01
N PRO A 142 23.55 6.92 -17.03
CA PRO A 142 23.97 6.73 -18.40
C PRO A 142 24.80 7.93 -18.89
N SER A 143 25.97 7.64 -19.46
CA SER A 143 26.82 8.60 -20.14
C SER A 143 27.48 7.90 -21.34
N ASN A 144 27.37 8.48 -22.54
CA ASN A 144 27.94 7.94 -23.78
C ASN A 144 27.63 6.45 -24.02
N GLY A 145 26.39 6.04 -23.74
CA GLY A 145 25.91 4.67 -23.96
C GLY A 145 26.40 3.63 -22.92
N LYS A 146 27.01 4.06 -21.82
CA LYS A 146 27.43 3.19 -20.71
C LYS A 146 26.96 3.76 -19.37
N LEU A 147 26.84 2.92 -18.36
CA LEU A 147 26.68 3.39 -16.98
C LEU A 147 28.04 3.85 -16.44
N VAL A 148 28.04 5.01 -15.79
CA VAL A 148 29.20 5.55 -15.08
C VAL A 148 28.81 5.91 -13.66
N PRO A 149 29.76 5.88 -12.69
CA PRO A 149 29.48 6.34 -11.33
C PRO A 149 28.84 7.73 -11.34
N ASN A 150 27.81 7.91 -10.52
CA ASN A 150 27.03 9.14 -10.50
C ASN A 150 27.93 10.35 -10.15
N PRO A 151 28.13 11.30 -11.08
CA PRO A 151 29.06 12.42 -10.88
C PRO A 151 28.45 13.54 -10.03
N TYR A 152 27.13 13.53 -9.83
CA TYR A 152 26.44 14.64 -9.21
C TYR A 152 26.63 14.66 -7.70
N THR A 153 27.06 15.81 -7.21
CA THR A 153 27.24 16.12 -5.79
C THR A 153 26.32 17.24 -5.32
N ARG A 154 25.75 18.03 -6.25
CA ARG A 154 24.85 19.15 -6.01
C ARG A 154 23.63 19.11 -6.92
N TRP A 155 22.50 19.65 -6.45
CA TRP A 155 21.24 19.59 -7.18
C TRP A 155 21.26 20.37 -8.50
N ASN A 156 21.89 21.54 -8.55
CA ASN A 156 22.01 22.34 -9.77
C ASN A 156 22.89 21.70 -10.87
N GLN A 157 23.67 20.66 -10.54
CA GLN A 157 24.42 19.87 -11.53
C GLN A 157 23.50 18.90 -12.29
N ILE A 158 22.41 18.46 -11.65
CA ILE A 158 21.37 17.64 -12.28
C ILE A 158 20.51 18.52 -13.21
N ASP A 159 20.09 19.68 -12.72
CA ASP A 159 19.25 20.63 -13.47
C ASP A 159 19.47 22.05 -12.92
N LYS A 160 19.76 23.01 -13.82
CA LYS A 160 20.07 24.40 -13.44
C LYS A 160 18.94 25.13 -12.71
N SER A 161 17.70 24.64 -12.81
CA SER A 161 16.54 25.20 -12.09
C SER A 161 16.49 24.81 -10.61
N LEU A 162 17.32 23.85 -10.18
CA LEU A 162 17.39 23.39 -8.80
C LEU A 162 18.43 24.20 -7.99
N PRO A 163 18.30 24.27 -6.65
CA PRO A 163 19.22 25.01 -5.80
C PRO A 163 20.69 24.54 -5.88
N ASN A 164 21.64 25.45 -5.66
CA ASN A 164 23.07 25.12 -5.51
C ASN A 164 23.37 24.54 -4.12
N GLU A 165 22.66 23.47 -3.74
CA GLU A 165 22.81 22.78 -2.46
C GLU A 165 23.42 21.39 -2.68
N ALA A 166 24.21 20.93 -1.71
CA ALA A 166 24.74 19.56 -1.73
C ALA A 166 23.58 18.55 -1.71
N ILE A 167 23.71 17.47 -2.48
CA ILE A 167 22.70 16.40 -2.50
C ILE A 167 22.77 15.66 -1.16
N THR A 168 21.70 15.70 -0.40
CA THR A 168 21.44 14.79 0.71
C THR A 168 19.96 14.46 0.66
N LEU A 169 19.63 13.21 0.34
CA LEU A 169 18.26 12.74 0.22
C LEU A 169 17.99 11.72 1.32
N VAL A 170 16.98 11.99 2.14
CA VAL A 170 16.53 11.10 3.22
C VAL A 170 15.25 10.42 2.75
N ILE A 171 15.35 9.12 2.45
CA ILE A 171 14.29 8.34 1.79
C ILE A 171 13.75 7.24 2.71
N PRO A 172 12.51 6.77 2.49
CA PRO A 172 12.01 5.59 3.17
C PRO A 172 12.85 4.35 2.82
N ALA A 173 13.24 3.58 3.84
CA ALA A 173 13.85 2.27 3.68
C ALA A 173 12.87 1.24 3.11
N SER A 174 13.36 0.06 2.73
CA SER A 174 12.56 -0.99 2.08
C SER A 174 11.34 -1.46 2.87
N ASN A 175 11.38 -1.37 4.20
CA ASN A 175 10.32 -1.77 5.13
C ASN A 175 9.39 -0.63 5.57
N HIS A 176 9.57 0.60 5.05
CA HIS A 176 8.74 1.75 5.39
C HIS A 176 7.50 1.86 4.47
N GLY A 177 6.32 2.18 5.01
CA GLY A 177 5.03 2.12 4.30
C GLY A 177 4.93 2.99 3.04
N THR A 178 5.67 4.09 2.98
CA THR A 178 5.76 4.98 1.80
C THR A 178 6.77 4.55 0.73
N ARG A 179 7.59 3.53 1.02
CA ARG A 179 8.62 3.08 0.09
C ARG A 179 8.06 2.74 -1.28
N GLU A 180 6.95 2.01 -1.29
CA GLU A 180 6.36 1.49 -2.52
C GLU A 180 5.95 2.63 -3.48
N VAL A 181 5.27 3.67 -2.96
CA VAL A 181 4.87 4.84 -3.77
C VAL A 181 6.11 5.63 -4.23
N PHE A 182 7.09 5.83 -3.34
CA PHE A 182 8.34 6.52 -3.67
C PHE A 182 9.08 5.80 -4.80
N GLN A 183 9.19 4.47 -4.69
CA GLN A 183 9.81 3.61 -5.69
C GLN A 183 9.07 3.73 -7.03
N GLU A 184 7.75 3.58 -7.07
CA GLU A 184 6.97 3.62 -8.32
C GLU A 184 6.97 5.03 -8.94
N LYS A 185 6.59 6.05 -8.17
CA LYS A 185 6.29 7.39 -8.70
C LYS A 185 7.51 8.27 -8.91
N MET A 186 8.62 7.98 -8.25
CA MET A 186 9.81 8.84 -8.29
C MET A 186 11.04 8.11 -8.82
N VAL A 187 11.28 6.88 -8.37
CA VAL A 187 12.45 6.11 -8.79
C VAL A 187 12.23 5.48 -10.16
N GLU A 188 11.21 4.64 -10.31
CA GLU A 188 10.89 3.94 -11.57
C GLU A 188 10.51 4.94 -12.66
N ALA A 189 9.57 5.85 -12.39
CA ALA A 189 9.21 6.92 -13.33
C ALA A 189 10.40 7.83 -13.70
N GLY A 190 11.33 8.07 -12.77
CA GLY A 190 12.54 8.83 -13.05
C GLY A 190 13.57 8.06 -13.88
N CYS A 191 13.70 6.75 -13.64
CA CYS A 191 14.52 5.85 -14.44
C CYS A 191 14.00 5.75 -15.88
N GLU A 192 12.68 5.64 -16.04
CA GLU A 192 11.99 5.61 -17.33
C GLU A 192 12.12 6.92 -18.12
N ALA A 193 12.64 8.00 -17.52
CA ALA A 193 12.96 9.21 -18.27
C ALA A 193 14.22 9.06 -19.14
N TYR A 194 15.05 8.03 -18.91
CA TYR A 194 16.26 7.79 -19.70
C TYR A 194 16.06 6.65 -20.70
N GLU A 195 16.25 6.95 -21.98
CA GLU A 195 16.18 5.97 -23.07
C GLU A 195 17.14 4.79 -22.91
N TYR A 196 18.24 4.99 -22.19
CA TYR A 196 19.19 3.91 -21.88
C TYR A 196 18.53 2.75 -21.14
N TYR A 197 17.79 3.03 -20.06
CA TYR A 197 17.21 1.97 -19.22
C TYR A 197 16.03 1.27 -19.89
N LYS A 198 15.29 1.94 -20.77
CA LYS A 198 14.18 1.33 -21.53
C LYS A 198 14.65 0.23 -22.49
N LYS A 199 15.92 0.25 -22.90
CA LYS A 199 16.50 -0.72 -23.83
C LYS A 199 17.08 -1.95 -23.12
N LEU A 200 17.16 -1.93 -21.79
CA LEU A 200 17.59 -3.08 -21.01
C LEU A 200 16.47 -4.11 -20.92
N ASP A 201 16.82 -5.38 -20.70
CA ASP A 201 15.83 -6.36 -20.27
C ASP A 201 15.28 -5.99 -18.88
N LYS A 202 14.12 -6.57 -18.51
CA LYS A 202 13.39 -6.19 -17.30
C LYS A 202 14.19 -6.39 -16.01
N ASP A 203 15.01 -7.43 -15.92
CA ASP A 203 15.76 -7.73 -14.70
C ASP A 203 16.97 -6.80 -14.58
N ALA A 204 17.68 -6.55 -15.68
CA ALA A 204 18.75 -5.56 -15.74
C ALA A 204 18.23 -4.15 -15.48
N GLN A 205 17.09 -3.77 -16.08
CA GLN A 205 16.43 -2.49 -15.83
C GLN A 205 16.07 -2.36 -14.35
N LYS A 206 15.38 -3.34 -13.76
CA LYS A 206 14.98 -3.31 -12.35
C LYS A 206 16.19 -3.17 -11.43
N LYS A 207 17.26 -3.93 -11.68
CA LYS A 207 18.51 -3.86 -10.92
C LYS A 207 19.16 -2.48 -11.05
N ALA A 208 19.26 -1.95 -12.26
CA ALA A 208 19.88 -0.65 -12.51
C ALA A 208 19.07 0.50 -11.89
N CYS A 209 17.75 0.51 -12.08
CA CYS A 209 16.86 1.54 -11.55
C CYS A 209 16.75 1.52 -10.01
N SER A 210 17.07 0.40 -9.37
CA SER A 210 16.97 0.23 -7.90
C SER A 210 18.33 0.24 -7.20
N SER A 211 19.42 0.53 -7.92
CA SER A 211 20.77 0.60 -7.36
C SER A 211 21.06 2.02 -6.90
N PHE A 212 21.03 2.24 -5.59
CA PHE A 212 21.25 3.56 -4.99
C PHE A 212 22.70 3.77 -4.59
N ARG A 213 23.17 5.02 -4.69
CA ARG A 213 24.53 5.42 -4.29
C ARG A 213 24.76 5.16 -2.80
N LYS A 214 26.00 4.76 -2.46
CA LYS A 214 26.42 4.44 -1.08
C LYS A 214 27.45 5.41 -0.51
N ASP A 215 27.56 6.60 -1.10
CA ASP A 215 28.56 7.63 -0.76
C ASP A 215 28.06 8.62 0.31
N GLY A 216 27.07 8.23 1.11
CA GLY A 216 26.51 9.03 2.22
C GLY A 216 25.51 10.12 1.82
N ARG A 217 25.23 10.30 0.52
CA ARG A 217 24.26 11.30 0.03
C ARG A 217 22.81 10.80 0.02
N VAL A 218 22.61 9.49 0.06
CA VAL A 218 21.30 8.86 0.25
C VAL A 218 21.29 8.19 1.60
N ILE A 219 20.25 8.46 2.38
CA ILE A 219 20.07 7.95 3.74
C ILE A 219 18.70 7.31 3.80
N GLU A 220 18.68 6.01 4.09
CA GLU A 220 17.43 5.26 4.22
C GLU A 220 16.98 5.26 5.68
N ILE A 221 15.73 5.65 5.93
CA ILE A 221 15.11 5.66 7.25
C ILE A 221 14.03 4.58 7.30
N ALA A 222 14.19 3.64 8.22
CA ALA A 222 13.22 2.60 8.49
C ALA A 222 12.18 3.01 9.55
N GLY A 223 12.56 3.90 10.46
CA GLY A 223 11.70 4.42 11.52
C GLY A 223 10.71 5.48 11.05
N ASP A 224 10.06 6.13 12.01
CA ASP A 224 9.00 7.10 11.76
C ASP A 224 9.53 8.41 11.14
N TYR A 225 8.62 9.21 10.58
CA TYR A 225 8.94 10.52 10.01
C TYR A 225 9.65 11.50 10.97
N THR A 226 9.56 11.30 12.28
CA THR A 226 10.29 12.08 13.28
C THR A 226 11.81 11.89 13.16
N GLU A 227 12.27 10.71 12.74
CA GLU A 227 13.67 10.42 12.45
C GLU A 227 14.14 11.16 11.19
N THR A 228 13.34 11.13 10.12
CA THR A 228 13.58 11.95 8.91
C THR A 228 13.64 13.44 9.27
N LEU A 229 12.71 13.94 10.09
CA LEU A 229 12.70 15.33 10.55
C LEU A 229 13.95 15.66 11.38
N ALA A 230 14.38 14.77 12.28
CA ALA A 230 15.60 14.95 13.05
C ALA A 230 16.83 15.03 12.15
N ARG A 231 16.88 14.22 11.08
CA ARG A 231 17.97 14.26 10.10
C ARG A 231 18.02 15.59 9.35
N LEU A 232 16.86 16.16 8.99
CA LEU A 232 16.78 17.48 8.35
C LEU A 232 17.21 18.62 9.29
N LYS A 233 17.11 18.45 10.61
CA LYS A 233 17.68 19.39 11.58
C LYS A 233 19.21 19.32 11.60
N SER A 234 19.79 18.11 11.60
CA SER A 234 21.25 17.91 11.62
C SER A 234 21.93 18.18 10.27
N SER A 235 21.18 18.04 9.18
CA SER A 235 21.64 18.25 7.80
C SER A 235 20.72 19.28 7.12
N PRO A 236 20.94 20.59 7.32
CA PRO A 236 19.98 21.61 6.89
C PRO A 236 19.68 21.65 5.39
N ASN A 237 20.58 21.14 4.54
CA ASN A 237 20.40 21.07 3.08
C ASN A 237 19.75 19.75 2.61
N ALA A 238 19.35 18.88 3.54
CA ALA A 238 18.72 17.61 3.21
C ALA A 238 17.30 17.81 2.70
N VAL A 239 16.92 16.98 1.73
CA VAL A 239 15.54 16.81 1.28
C VAL A 239 15.03 15.50 1.84
N GLY A 240 13.97 15.55 2.64
CA GLY A 240 13.32 14.38 3.24
C GLY A 240 12.03 14.02 2.53
N VAL A 241 11.69 12.73 2.58
CA VAL A 241 10.43 12.18 2.07
C VAL A 241 9.45 11.98 3.23
N PHE A 242 8.25 12.54 3.13
CA PHE A 242 7.22 12.53 4.17
C PHE A 242 5.85 12.16 3.59
N GLY A 243 4.93 11.70 4.44
CA GLY A 243 3.51 11.73 4.13
C GLY A 243 2.97 13.15 4.25
N LEU A 244 1.97 13.52 3.43
CA LEU A 244 1.40 14.87 3.42
C LEU A 244 0.91 15.30 4.81
N GLY A 245 0.21 14.41 5.54
CA GLY A 245 -0.32 14.72 6.87
C GLY A 245 0.77 15.08 7.89
N PHE A 246 1.93 14.40 7.84
CA PHE A 246 3.06 14.74 8.71
C PHE A 246 3.66 16.09 8.34
N TYR A 247 3.79 16.39 7.04
CA TYR A 247 4.23 17.70 6.57
C TYR A 247 3.28 18.81 7.03
N ASP A 248 1.97 18.60 6.92
CA ASP A 248 0.96 19.60 7.29
C ASP A 248 1.05 19.99 8.78
N GLN A 249 1.38 19.04 9.64
CA GLN A 249 1.60 19.27 11.08
C GLN A 249 2.95 19.95 11.41
N ASN A 250 3.85 20.08 10.43
CA ASN A 250 5.22 20.59 10.61
C ASN A 250 5.60 21.69 9.59
N ARG A 251 4.60 22.42 9.07
CA ARG A 251 4.79 23.50 8.08
C ARG A 251 5.65 24.67 8.59
N ASP A 252 5.75 24.84 9.91
CA ASP A 252 6.65 25.80 10.56
C ASP A 252 8.14 25.45 10.35
N LYS A 253 8.45 24.15 10.28
CA LYS A 253 9.82 23.61 10.16
C LYS A 253 10.19 23.17 8.76
N LEU A 254 9.19 22.86 7.93
CA LEU A 254 9.37 22.23 6.63
C LEU A 254 8.86 23.12 5.50
N ARG A 255 9.63 23.16 4.41
CA ARG A 255 9.22 23.71 3.12
C ARG A 255 9.06 22.59 2.12
N VAL A 256 7.88 22.48 1.53
CA VAL A 256 7.59 21.43 0.56
C VAL A 256 8.08 21.78 -0.84
N ALA A 257 8.54 20.77 -1.57
CA ALA A 257 8.87 20.85 -2.98
C ALA A 257 7.61 20.67 -3.83
N THR A 258 7.58 21.28 -5.01
CA THR A 258 6.62 20.88 -6.05
C THR A 258 7.14 19.65 -6.77
N VAL A 259 6.25 18.77 -7.22
CA VAL A 259 6.61 17.68 -8.14
C VAL A 259 5.87 17.89 -9.47
N ASN A 260 6.59 17.91 -10.58
CA ASN A 260 6.07 18.29 -11.90
C ASN A 260 5.31 19.63 -11.87
N ASN A 261 5.86 20.61 -11.14
CA ASN A 261 5.27 21.93 -10.91
C ASN A 261 3.92 21.94 -10.15
N VAL A 262 3.50 20.81 -9.57
CA VAL A 262 2.30 20.74 -8.73
C VAL A 262 2.70 20.76 -7.26
N THR A 263 2.11 21.69 -6.51
CA THR A 263 2.25 21.74 -5.05
C THR A 263 1.37 20.66 -4.42
N PRO A 264 1.89 19.82 -3.51
CA PRO A 264 1.07 18.85 -2.81
C PRO A 264 0.11 19.53 -1.84
N SER A 265 -1.15 19.10 -1.88
CA SER A 265 -2.19 19.43 -0.93
C SER A 265 -3.25 18.33 -0.95
N GLU A 266 -4.13 18.31 0.05
CA GLU A 266 -5.29 17.42 0.04
C GLU A 266 -6.12 17.63 -1.24
N GLN A 267 -6.29 18.87 -1.69
CA GLN A 267 -7.00 19.18 -2.92
C GLN A 267 -6.33 18.60 -4.17
N THR A 268 -5.00 18.78 -4.33
CA THR A 268 -4.29 18.29 -5.52
C THR A 268 -4.15 16.77 -5.54
N ILE A 269 -4.24 16.12 -4.38
CA ILE A 269 -4.28 14.65 -4.27
C ILE A 269 -5.68 14.12 -4.59
N LEU A 270 -6.72 14.68 -3.98
CA LEU A 270 -8.10 14.25 -4.19
C LEU A 270 -8.56 14.42 -5.64
N ASN A 271 -8.11 15.47 -6.32
CA ASN A 271 -8.40 15.69 -7.74
C ASN A 271 -7.44 14.98 -8.70
N GLY A 272 -6.42 14.26 -8.18
CA GLY A 272 -5.46 13.48 -8.95
C GLY A 272 -4.40 14.28 -9.71
N THR A 273 -4.27 15.59 -9.48
CA THR A 273 -3.27 16.43 -10.17
C THR A 273 -1.87 16.29 -9.58
N TYR A 274 -1.73 15.96 -8.29
CA TYR A 274 -0.42 15.76 -7.67
C TYR A 274 0.12 14.35 -7.97
N PRO A 275 1.30 14.22 -8.61
CA PRO A 275 1.73 12.97 -9.25
C PRO A 275 2.24 11.91 -8.26
N VAL A 276 2.62 12.30 -7.04
CA VAL A 276 3.15 11.39 -6.02
C VAL A 276 2.06 11.02 -5.02
N SER A 277 0.90 10.66 -5.56
CA SER A 277 -0.25 10.21 -4.81
C SER A 277 -0.89 9.00 -5.47
N ARG A 278 -1.68 8.25 -4.70
CA ARG A 278 -2.47 7.15 -5.24
C ARG A 278 -3.68 6.84 -4.37
N PRO A 279 -4.79 6.37 -4.97
CA PRO A 279 -5.89 5.81 -4.20
C PRO A 279 -5.48 4.48 -3.58
N LEU A 280 -5.94 4.25 -2.35
CA LEU A 280 -5.75 3.00 -1.61
C LEU A 280 -7.05 2.22 -1.57
N TYR A 281 -6.93 0.90 -1.62
CA TYR A 281 -8.03 -0.05 -1.67
C TYR A 281 -7.79 -1.23 -0.73
N PHE A 282 -8.87 -1.91 -0.41
CA PHE A 282 -8.80 -3.35 -0.22
C PHE A 282 -9.92 -4.02 -1.04
N TYR A 283 -9.71 -5.29 -1.34
CA TYR A 283 -10.63 -6.10 -2.13
C TYR A 283 -11.19 -7.21 -1.25
N VAL A 284 -12.51 -7.29 -1.11
CA VAL A 284 -13.17 -8.34 -0.32
C VAL A 284 -13.65 -9.46 -1.24
N LYS A 285 -13.43 -10.71 -0.83
CA LYS A 285 -13.95 -11.87 -1.52
C LYS A 285 -15.42 -12.05 -1.15
N GLY A 286 -16.31 -11.71 -2.07
CA GLY A 286 -17.76 -11.73 -1.83
C GLY A 286 -18.30 -13.13 -1.53
N GLU A 287 -17.63 -14.18 -1.98
CA GLU A 287 -17.93 -15.57 -1.61
C GLU A 287 -17.74 -15.84 -0.12
N HIS A 288 -16.86 -15.10 0.56
CA HIS A 288 -16.56 -15.26 1.98
C HIS A 288 -17.49 -14.46 2.90
N LEU A 289 -18.32 -13.54 2.37
CA LEU A 289 -19.19 -12.68 3.18
C LEU A 289 -20.24 -13.42 4.01
N GLN A 290 -20.60 -14.66 3.61
CA GLN A 290 -21.58 -15.48 4.34
C GLN A 290 -20.91 -16.52 5.25
N SER A 291 -19.71 -16.98 4.92
CA SER A 291 -19.02 -18.05 5.65
C SER A 291 -18.04 -17.55 6.71
N ILE A 292 -17.45 -16.36 6.53
CA ILE A 292 -16.45 -15.79 7.43
C ILE A 292 -17.11 -14.75 8.35
N LYS A 293 -17.22 -15.11 9.63
CA LYS A 293 -17.83 -14.27 10.66
C LYS A 293 -17.11 -12.92 10.75
N GLY A 294 -17.87 -11.83 10.83
CA GLY A 294 -17.34 -10.49 11.02
C GLY A 294 -16.82 -9.82 9.74
N LEU A 295 -16.74 -10.51 8.60
CA LEU A 295 -16.15 -9.93 7.38
C LEU A 295 -16.93 -8.73 6.84
N LYS A 296 -18.27 -8.82 6.90
CA LYS A 296 -19.15 -7.71 6.53
C LYS A 296 -18.99 -6.55 7.52
N GLU A 297 -19.00 -6.85 8.80
CA GLU A 297 -18.88 -5.88 9.89
C GLU A 297 -17.53 -5.17 9.85
N TYR A 298 -16.43 -5.88 9.60
CA TYR A 298 -15.10 -5.30 9.43
C TYR A 298 -15.07 -4.33 8.25
N THR A 299 -15.66 -4.72 7.12
CA THR A 299 -15.72 -3.86 5.93
C THR A 299 -16.52 -2.58 6.19
N GLU A 300 -17.69 -2.69 6.83
CA GLU A 300 -18.50 -1.52 7.21
C GLU A 300 -17.82 -0.67 8.28
N TYR A 301 -17.12 -1.29 9.23
CA TYR A 301 -16.38 -0.62 10.30
C TYR A 301 -15.22 0.20 9.74
N PHE A 302 -14.46 -0.35 8.79
CA PHE A 302 -13.39 0.38 8.10
C PHE A 302 -13.95 1.67 7.45
N LEU A 303 -15.11 1.57 6.79
CA LEU A 303 -15.78 2.70 6.13
C LEU A 303 -16.53 3.64 7.08
N ASN A 304 -16.48 3.40 8.39
CA ASN A 304 -17.08 4.30 9.37
C ASN A 304 -16.34 5.66 9.37
N LYS A 305 -17.09 6.77 9.39
CA LYS A 305 -16.53 8.12 9.45
C LYS A 305 -15.56 8.32 10.64
N LYS A 306 -15.83 7.70 11.79
CA LYS A 306 -14.95 7.79 12.97
C LYS A 306 -13.63 7.02 12.78
N VAL A 307 -13.59 6.05 11.86
CA VAL A 307 -12.44 5.18 11.61
C VAL A 307 -11.61 5.70 10.42
N SER A 308 -12.23 6.06 9.29
CA SER A 308 -11.54 6.46 8.05
C SER A 308 -11.87 7.87 7.54
N GLY A 309 -12.63 8.66 8.31
CA GLY A 309 -12.92 10.05 7.98
C GLY A 309 -11.87 11.03 8.52
N LYS A 310 -12.01 12.30 8.12
CA LYS A 310 -11.13 13.39 8.57
C LYS A 310 -11.06 13.45 10.10
N GLY A 311 -9.85 13.57 10.65
CA GLY A 311 -9.58 13.60 12.09
C GLY A 311 -9.62 12.23 12.79
N SER A 312 -9.89 11.14 12.07
CA SER A 312 -9.82 9.79 12.63
C SER A 312 -8.40 9.36 12.98
N LYS A 313 -8.27 8.19 13.60
CA LYS A 313 -6.96 7.58 13.86
C LYS A 313 -6.21 7.26 12.57
N LEU A 314 -6.91 6.86 11.50
CA LEU A 314 -6.28 6.63 10.20
C LEU A 314 -5.78 7.93 9.56
N ASP A 315 -6.57 9.02 9.66
CA ASP A 315 -6.16 10.35 9.18
C ASP A 315 -4.89 10.83 9.92
N LYS A 316 -4.86 10.65 11.25
CA LYS A 316 -3.69 10.95 12.08
C LYS A 316 -2.49 10.04 11.78
N ALA A 317 -2.72 8.81 11.35
CA ALA A 317 -1.70 7.88 10.91
C ALA A 317 -1.18 8.17 9.49
N GLY A 318 -1.73 9.19 8.80
CA GLY A 318 -1.27 9.66 7.50
C GLY A 318 -2.17 9.31 6.31
N LEU A 319 -3.28 8.61 6.53
CA LEU A 319 -4.26 8.35 5.47
C LEU A 319 -4.91 9.67 5.04
N ILE A 320 -4.89 9.99 3.75
CA ILE A 320 -5.68 11.12 3.25
C ILE A 320 -7.12 10.63 3.07
N SER A 321 -7.98 11.10 3.97
CA SER A 321 -9.37 10.69 4.08
C SER A 321 -10.16 11.03 2.80
N MET A 322 -11.04 10.12 2.38
CA MET A 322 -12.03 10.44 1.35
C MET A 322 -13.04 11.46 1.87
N SER A 323 -13.67 12.19 0.95
CA SER A 323 -14.83 13.02 1.30
C SER A 323 -15.95 12.16 1.90
N ASP A 324 -16.79 12.77 2.75
CA ASP A 324 -17.94 12.09 3.36
C ASP A 324 -18.88 11.49 2.31
N SER A 325 -19.08 12.18 1.18
CA SER A 325 -19.89 11.73 0.05
C SER A 325 -19.29 10.52 -0.66
N GLU A 326 -17.98 10.54 -0.94
CA GLU A 326 -17.27 9.42 -1.57
C GLU A 326 -17.34 8.17 -0.69
N ARG A 327 -17.07 8.31 0.60
CA ARG A 327 -17.13 7.20 1.57
C ARG A 327 -18.55 6.65 1.71
N ALA A 328 -19.56 7.51 1.80
CA ALA A 328 -20.96 7.09 1.88
C ALA A 328 -21.39 6.32 0.62
N LYS A 329 -20.95 6.76 -0.57
CA LYS A 329 -21.20 6.06 -1.84
C LYS A 329 -20.61 4.66 -1.83
N ILE A 330 -19.35 4.51 -1.42
CA ILE A 330 -18.66 3.20 -1.34
C ILE A 330 -19.37 2.28 -0.35
N LEU A 331 -19.74 2.78 0.83
CA LEU A 331 -20.49 2.03 1.83
C LEU A 331 -21.86 1.57 1.30
N ALA A 332 -22.59 2.45 0.61
CA ALA A 332 -23.87 2.12 -0.01
C ALA A 332 -23.72 1.05 -1.12
N THR A 333 -22.68 1.16 -1.96
CA THR A 333 -22.36 0.15 -2.99
C THR A 333 -22.08 -1.22 -2.36
N PHE A 334 -21.24 -1.26 -1.32
CA PHE A 334 -20.96 -2.50 -0.59
C PHE A 334 -22.23 -3.11 0.03
N LYS A 335 -23.06 -2.29 0.69
CA LYS A 335 -24.34 -2.74 1.30
C LYS A 335 -25.35 -3.26 0.28
N ALA A 336 -25.32 -2.73 -0.95
CA ALA A 336 -26.12 -3.22 -2.06
C ALA A 336 -25.58 -4.54 -2.67
N GLY A 337 -24.51 -5.11 -2.11
CA GLY A 337 -23.89 -6.34 -2.59
C GLY A 337 -23.21 -6.18 -3.94
N LYS A 338 -22.81 -4.96 -4.32
CA LYS A 338 -22.14 -4.64 -5.58
C LYS A 338 -20.63 -4.56 -5.40
#